data_AF-A0A8T1HKR6-F1
#
_entry.id   AF-A0A8T1HKR6-F1
#
_cell.length_a   1.000
_cell.length_b   1.000
_cell.length_c   1.000
_cell.angle_alpha   90.00
_cell.angle_beta   90.00
_cell.angle_gamma   90.00
#
_symmetry.space_group_name_H-M   'P 1'
#
loop_
_entity.id
_entity.type
_entity.pdbx_description
1 polymer ?
#
loop_
_entity_poly.entity_id
_entity_poly.type
_entity_poly.pdbx_seq_one_letter_code
_entity_poly.pdbx_strand_id
1 'polypeptide(L)'
;MGGVQDRYLRHDAAGDMFVGRTVSGLPILQPEFAMLPPHFAADDEVVQRAKRLCFPGLPESVEFVAEFALASLIYHLGFLREHLPEAHPLFHSPLFANADLISGLSSIVKTSGTGCEIQPTGVPPHVTILAEIREARNELREEIIARKADMQKISESQDALRGRLVSGVSEILEERVCQSGVPTCISMADSIMKRLEDAEVLQLLRPSDNVAACDDALNTATEALEPPLEETSYPVYHWGGGMHLFPEDMALPSGSAEQAWVYWCCGNTAKTLPPYHQLCPSDLSNRNQRKRLCELKFLMKKIELRAHALGLSTTKVSFNEAIDVFQQCKDVIDLPPETTNSRKRRRGQLVWVSAATILRKQAKVARATPANASTNPY
;
A
#
# COMPACT_ATOMS: atom_id res chain seq x y z
N MET A 1 6.99 -54.61 -21.21
CA MET A 1 6.28 -53.30 -21.20
C MET A 1 7.27 -52.18 -21.54
N GLY A 2 7.91 -52.25 -22.72
CA GLY A 2 8.79 -51.19 -23.22
C GLY A 2 8.26 -50.73 -24.57
N GLY A 3 8.11 -49.42 -24.79
CA GLY A 3 7.49 -48.84 -25.99
C GLY A 3 6.12 -48.20 -25.78
N VAL A 4 5.61 -48.19 -24.55
CA VAL A 4 4.36 -47.48 -24.20
C VAL A 4 4.63 -45.98 -23.97
N GLN A 5 5.81 -45.62 -23.46
CA GLN A 5 6.17 -44.22 -23.18
C GLN A 5 6.14 -43.32 -24.41
N ASP A 6 6.80 -43.69 -25.52
CA ASP A 6 6.82 -42.85 -26.74
C ASP A 6 5.45 -42.68 -27.42
N ARG A 7 4.48 -43.56 -27.11
CA ARG A 7 3.12 -43.47 -27.66
C ARG A 7 2.25 -42.46 -26.92
N TYR A 8 2.60 -42.14 -25.67
CA TYR A 8 1.88 -41.20 -24.80
C TYR A 8 2.68 -39.92 -24.49
N LEU A 9 4.02 -39.96 -24.54
CA LEU A 9 4.90 -38.80 -24.53
C LEU A 9 5.16 -38.35 -25.96
N ARG A 10 4.17 -37.68 -26.55
CA ARG A 10 4.44 -36.84 -27.73
C ARG A 10 5.16 -35.60 -27.23
N HIS A 11 6.45 -35.48 -27.56
CA HIS A 11 7.24 -34.26 -27.40
C HIS A 11 6.75 -33.25 -28.44
N ASP A 12 5.55 -32.72 -28.21
CA ASP A 12 4.98 -31.64 -29.00
C ASP A 12 5.10 -30.37 -28.17
N ALA A 13 5.53 -29.25 -28.77
CA ALA A 13 5.79 -28.01 -28.06
C ALA A 13 4.55 -27.53 -27.26
N ALA A 14 3.35 -27.82 -27.78
CA ALA A 14 2.10 -27.53 -27.10
C ALA A 14 1.86 -28.37 -25.83
N GLY A 15 2.36 -29.62 -25.80
CA GLY A 15 2.27 -30.51 -24.65
C GLY A 15 3.09 -30.01 -23.47
N ASP A 16 4.34 -29.60 -23.73
CA ASP A 16 5.24 -29.06 -22.68
C ASP A 16 4.68 -27.76 -22.08
N MET A 17 4.05 -26.90 -22.90
CA MET A 17 3.41 -25.67 -22.42
C MET A 17 2.22 -25.96 -21.48
N PHE A 18 1.35 -26.92 -21.84
CA PHE A 18 0.23 -27.32 -20.99
C PHE A 18 0.70 -27.98 -19.68
N VAL A 19 1.67 -28.89 -19.78
CA VAL A 19 2.27 -29.56 -18.62
C VAL A 19 2.93 -28.54 -17.71
N GLY A 20 3.69 -27.58 -18.26
CA GLY A 20 4.29 -26.47 -17.53
C GLY A 20 3.28 -25.73 -16.64
N ARG A 21 2.13 -25.36 -17.20
CA ARG A 21 1.05 -24.72 -16.43
C ARG A 21 0.49 -25.61 -15.32
N THR A 22 0.32 -26.89 -15.60
CA THR A 22 -0.21 -27.86 -14.64
C THR A 22 0.75 -28.06 -13.47
N VAL A 23 2.06 -28.19 -13.73
CA VAL A 23 3.07 -28.35 -12.66
C VAL A 23 3.29 -27.06 -11.86
N SER A 24 2.98 -25.90 -12.43
CA SER A 24 2.89 -24.63 -11.68
C SER A 24 1.68 -24.54 -10.75
N GLY A 25 0.83 -25.56 -10.70
CA GLY A 25 -0.30 -25.65 -9.78
C GLY A 25 -1.56 -24.91 -10.25
N LEU A 26 -1.65 -24.57 -11.55
CA LEU A 26 -2.80 -23.84 -12.06
C LEU A 26 -4.04 -24.75 -12.23
N PRO A 27 -5.24 -24.22 -11.97
CA PRO A 27 -6.45 -25.04 -11.91
C PRO A 27 -6.96 -25.39 -13.32
N ILE A 28 -6.68 -26.61 -13.79
CA ILE A 28 -6.98 -27.10 -15.16
C ILE A 28 -8.43 -26.85 -15.61
N LEU A 29 -9.38 -26.87 -14.68
CA LEU A 29 -10.81 -26.74 -14.95
C LEU A 29 -11.36 -25.33 -14.70
N GLN A 30 -10.50 -24.33 -14.57
CA GLN A 30 -10.92 -22.94 -14.37
C GLN A 30 -10.23 -22.01 -15.39
N PRO A 31 -10.88 -20.91 -15.80
CA PRO A 31 -10.29 -19.83 -16.61
C PRO A 31 -8.92 -19.35 -16.14
N GLU A 32 -8.67 -19.39 -14.83
CA GLU A 32 -7.40 -19.06 -14.18
C GLU A 32 -6.24 -19.96 -14.66
N PHE A 33 -6.53 -21.08 -15.31
CA PHE A 33 -5.52 -21.86 -16.02
C PHE A 33 -4.83 -21.09 -17.15
N ALA A 34 -5.40 -20.01 -17.65
CA ALA A 34 -4.79 -19.11 -18.62
C ALA A 34 -4.03 -17.93 -17.98
N MET A 35 -3.96 -17.86 -16.64
CA MET A 35 -3.27 -16.78 -15.92
C MET A 35 -1.77 -16.77 -16.25
N LEU A 36 -1.22 -15.58 -16.53
CA LEU A 36 0.21 -15.36 -16.71
C LEU A 36 0.88 -15.11 -15.36
N PRO A 37 2.20 -15.37 -15.23
CA PRO A 37 2.93 -14.92 -14.05
C PRO A 37 2.78 -13.40 -13.87
N PRO A 38 2.81 -12.90 -12.62
CA PRO A 38 2.84 -11.46 -12.37
C PRO A 38 3.95 -10.78 -13.17
N HIS A 39 3.59 -9.74 -13.92
CA HIS A 39 4.49 -8.98 -14.77
C HIS A 39 4.07 -7.52 -14.86
N PHE A 40 4.96 -6.66 -15.32
CA PHE A 40 4.64 -5.26 -15.60
C PHE A 40 4.19 -5.12 -17.05
N ALA A 41 3.21 -4.27 -17.29
CA ALA A 41 2.64 -4.08 -18.64
C ALA A 41 3.59 -3.33 -19.59
N ALA A 42 4.50 -2.53 -19.05
CA ALA A 42 5.46 -1.73 -19.79
C ALA A 42 6.75 -1.60 -18.98
N ASP A 43 7.86 -1.35 -19.69
CA ASP A 43 9.13 -0.98 -19.08
C ASP A 43 9.06 0.49 -18.64
N ASP A 44 8.64 0.69 -17.40
CA ASP A 44 8.46 2.00 -16.78
C ASP A 44 9.69 2.39 -15.95
N GLU A 45 10.02 3.68 -15.90
CA GLU A 45 11.06 4.21 -15.02
C GLU A 45 10.84 3.80 -13.55
N VAL A 46 9.58 3.66 -13.14
CA VAL A 46 9.20 3.20 -11.79
C VAL A 46 9.65 1.75 -11.54
N VAL A 47 9.53 0.88 -12.56
CA VAL A 47 9.98 -0.52 -12.50
C VAL A 47 11.50 -0.58 -12.44
N GLN A 48 12.18 0.18 -13.29
CA GLN A 48 13.64 0.26 -13.32
C GLN A 48 14.23 0.78 -12.01
N ARG A 49 13.56 1.77 -11.41
CA ARG A 49 13.88 2.30 -10.08
C ARG A 49 13.77 1.22 -9.00
N ALA A 50 12.66 0.48 -9.00
CA ALA A 50 12.40 -0.58 -8.04
C ALA A 50 13.37 -1.77 -8.20
N LYS A 51 13.76 -2.12 -9.42
CA LYS A 51 14.75 -3.17 -9.71
C LYS A 51 16.12 -2.81 -9.12
N ARG A 52 16.59 -1.57 -9.30
CA ARG A 52 17.83 -1.09 -8.69
C ARG A 52 17.80 -1.12 -7.17
N LEU A 53 16.66 -0.76 -6.57
CA LEU A 53 16.44 -0.81 -5.12
C LEU A 53 16.46 -2.25 -4.56
N CYS A 54 15.85 -3.21 -5.26
CA CYS A 54 15.71 -4.59 -4.79
C CYS A 54 16.93 -5.47 -5.11
N PHE A 55 17.53 -5.25 -6.26
CA PHE A 55 18.55 -6.12 -6.85
C PHE A 55 19.79 -5.33 -7.31
N PRO A 56 20.44 -4.54 -6.41
CA PRO A 56 21.50 -3.60 -6.79
C PRO A 56 22.77 -4.25 -7.38
N GLY A 57 22.95 -5.56 -7.20
CA GLY A 57 24.11 -6.31 -7.70
C GLY A 57 23.79 -7.30 -8.83
N LEU A 58 22.60 -7.21 -9.43
CA LEU A 58 22.17 -8.17 -10.42
C LEU A 58 22.77 -7.84 -11.80
N PRO A 59 23.37 -8.82 -12.51
CA PRO A 59 23.86 -8.60 -13.87
C PRO A 59 22.73 -8.32 -14.86
N GLU A 60 22.97 -7.45 -15.84
CA GLU A 60 22.02 -7.11 -16.93
C GLU A 60 21.52 -8.37 -17.67
N SER A 61 22.37 -9.40 -17.81
CA SER A 61 22.03 -10.64 -18.50
C SER A 61 20.88 -11.43 -17.86
N VAL A 62 20.54 -11.17 -16.59
CA VAL A 62 19.45 -11.84 -15.86
C VAL A 62 18.41 -10.84 -15.33
N GLU A 63 18.42 -9.62 -15.87
CA GLU A 63 17.56 -8.53 -15.42
C GLU A 63 16.07 -8.85 -15.62
N PHE A 64 15.74 -9.60 -16.68
CA PHE A 64 14.38 -10.10 -16.93
C PHE A 64 13.84 -10.95 -15.77
N VAL A 65 14.70 -11.70 -15.08
CA VAL A 65 14.29 -12.51 -13.91
C VAL A 65 13.92 -11.62 -12.73
N ALA A 66 14.67 -10.54 -12.52
CA ALA A 66 14.37 -9.57 -11.47
C ALA A 66 13.01 -8.91 -11.66
N GLU A 67 12.61 -8.67 -12.90
CA GLU A 67 11.34 -8.06 -13.22
C GLU A 67 10.16 -8.94 -12.79
N PHE A 68 10.14 -10.21 -13.20
CA PHE A 68 9.11 -11.16 -12.76
C PHE A 68 9.15 -11.41 -11.24
N ALA A 69 10.35 -11.45 -10.64
CA ALA A 69 10.50 -11.60 -9.20
C ALA A 69 9.92 -10.39 -8.44
N LEU A 70 10.20 -9.17 -8.92
CA LEU A 70 9.66 -7.94 -8.36
C LEU A 70 8.13 -7.90 -8.51
N ALA A 71 7.61 -8.15 -9.71
CA ALA A 71 6.17 -8.18 -9.96
C ALA A 71 5.46 -9.20 -9.05
N SER A 72 6.08 -10.37 -8.84
CA SER A 72 5.56 -11.38 -7.92
C SER A 72 5.53 -10.91 -6.47
N LEU A 73 6.57 -10.21 -6.00
CA LEU A 73 6.58 -9.63 -4.64
C LEU A 73 5.49 -8.59 -4.44
N ILE A 74 5.26 -7.73 -5.44
CA ILE A 74 4.23 -6.68 -5.40
C ILE A 74 2.84 -7.30 -5.47
N TYR A 75 2.59 -8.21 -6.41
CA TYR A 75 1.30 -8.89 -6.57
C TYR A 75 0.86 -9.62 -5.29
N HIS A 76 1.81 -10.28 -4.61
CA HIS A 76 1.54 -11.03 -3.38
C HIS A 76 1.72 -10.21 -2.10
N LEU A 77 1.89 -8.89 -2.17
CA LEU A 77 2.14 -8.04 -1.00
C LEU A 77 1.09 -8.20 0.10
N GLY A 78 -0.20 -8.24 -0.26
CA GLY A 78 -1.29 -8.43 0.70
C GLY A 78 -1.17 -9.75 1.45
N PHE A 79 -0.96 -10.85 0.71
CA PHE A 79 -0.75 -12.18 1.29
C PHE A 79 0.47 -12.20 2.21
N LEU A 80 1.60 -11.61 1.77
CA LEU A 80 2.83 -11.55 2.56
C LEU A 80 2.62 -10.80 3.87
N ARG A 81 1.91 -9.67 3.86
CA ARG A 81 1.60 -8.88 5.07
C ARG A 81 0.70 -9.64 6.05
N GLU A 82 -0.22 -10.44 5.55
CA GLU A 82 -1.11 -11.25 6.38
C GLU A 82 -0.40 -12.44 7.03
N HIS A 83 0.57 -13.06 6.33
CA HIS A 83 1.16 -14.34 6.74
C HIS A 83 2.57 -14.23 7.32
N LEU A 84 3.28 -13.12 7.12
CA LEU A 84 4.61 -12.90 7.67
C LEU A 84 4.56 -11.96 8.88
N PRO A 85 5.37 -12.21 9.92
CA PRO A 85 5.50 -11.27 11.04
C PRO A 85 5.94 -9.87 10.56
N GLU A 86 5.48 -8.81 11.22
CA GLU A 86 5.87 -7.43 10.86
C GLU A 86 7.38 -7.16 10.96
N ALA A 87 8.08 -7.91 11.82
CA ALA A 87 9.53 -7.85 11.97
C ALA A 87 10.30 -8.70 10.94
N HIS A 88 9.61 -9.25 9.93
CA HIS A 88 10.23 -10.08 8.91
C HIS A 88 11.24 -9.26 8.08
N PRO A 89 12.46 -9.77 7.80
CA PRO A 89 13.51 -9.03 7.08
C PRO A 89 13.08 -8.44 5.72
N LEU A 90 12.10 -9.07 5.06
CA LEU A 90 11.53 -8.58 3.81
C LEU A 90 10.98 -7.16 3.96
N PHE A 91 10.22 -6.89 5.03
CA PHE A 91 9.60 -5.58 5.30
C PHE A 91 10.59 -4.51 5.79
N HIS A 92 11.82 -4.93 6.08
CA HIS A 92 12.94 -4.03 6.39
C HIS A 92 13.80 -3.71 5.15
N SER A 93 13.39 -4.13 3.95
CA SER A 93 14.08 -3.73 2.74
C SER A 93 13.62 -2.35 2.25
N PRO A 94 14.48 -1.60 1.53
CA PRO A 94 14.16 -0.27 1.01
C PRO A 94 12.89 -0.21 0.15
N LEU A 95 12.57 -1.29 -0.58
CA LEU A 95 11.36 -1.37 -1.39
C LEU A 95 10.09 -1.20 -0.54
N PHE A 96 9.93 -1.99 0.53
CA PHE A 96 8.72 -1.96 1.36
C PHE A 96 8.69 -0.77 2.33
N ALA A 97 9.79 -0.03 2.45
CA ALA A 97 9.85 1.23 3.19
C ALA A 97 9.33 2.44 2.37
N ASN A 98 9.17 2.29 1.06
CA ASN A 98 8.75 3.34 0.13
C ASN A 98 7.28 3.11 -0.28
N ALA A 99 6.35 3.86 0.34
CA ALA A 99 4.91 3.68 0.11
C ALA A 99 4.49 4.06 -1.31
N ASP A 100 5.01 5.18 -1.82
CA ASP A 100 4.66 5.71 -3.15
C ASP A 100 5.11 4.77 -4.25
N LEU A 101 6.31 4.21 -4.11
CA LEU A 101 6.84 3.23 -5.05
C LEU A 101 6.00 1.95 -5.07
N ILE A 102 5.59 1.44 -3.90
CA ILE A 102 4.70 0.28 -3.80
C ILE A 102 3.34 0.56 -4.46
N SER A 103 2.77 1.75 -4.21
CA SER A 103 1.49 2.16 -4.80
C SER A 103 1.58 2.24 -6.34
N GLY A 104 2.62 2.92 -6.83
CA GLY A 104 2.91 3.03 -8.26
C GLY A 104 3.06 1.66 -8.92
N LEU A 105 3.90 0.79 -8.35
CA LEU A 105 4.09 -0.57 -8.87
C LEU A 105 2.79 -1.39 -8.83
N SER A 106 2.01 -1.31 -7.75
CA SER A 106 0.77 -2.09 -7.61
C SER A 106 -0.26 -1.75 -8.68
N SER A 107 -0.25 -0.50 -9.19
CA SER A 107 -1.18 -0.05 -10.24
C SER A 107 -0.86 -0.62 -11.63
N ILE A 108 0.38 -1.06 -11.86
CA ILE A 108 0.87 -1.50 -13.18
C ILE A 108 1.16 -3.00 -13.27
N VAL A 109 1.14 -3.74 -12.15
CA VAL A 109 1.29 -5.20 -12.14
C VAL A 109 0.03 -5.87 -12.71
N LYS A 110 0.23 -6.83 -13.63
CA LYS A 110 -0.83 -7.62 -14.25
C LYS A 110 -0.54 -9.11 -14.19
N THR A 111 -1.60 -9.90 -14.34
CA THR A 111 -1.55 -11.37 -14.50
C THR A 111 -2.31 -11.84 -15.75
N SER A 112 -2.88 -10.91 -16.53
CA SER A 112 -3.57 -11.19 -17.80
C SER A 112 -2.68 -10.81 -18.99
N GLY A 113 -2.91 -11.46 -20.14
CA GLY A 113 -2.20 -11.16 -21.40
C GLY A 113 -2.80 -9.98 -22.20
N THR A 114 -3.82 -9.31 -21.68
CA THR A 114 -4.51 -8.23 -22.38
C THR A 114 -3.61 -6.98 -22.51
N GLY A 115 -3.25 -6.64 -23.75
CA GLY A 115 -2.42 -5.47 -24.06
C GLY A 115 -0.96 -5.60 -23.62
N CYS A 116 -0.44 -6.82 -23.50
CA CYS A 116 0.95 -7.10 -23.12
C CYS A 116 1.66 -7.91 -24.22
N GLU A 117 2.99 -7.84 -24.26
CA GLU A 117 3.81 -8.60 -25.21
C GLU A 117 3.70 -10.11 -25.00
N ILE A 118 3.43 -10.55 -23.77
CA ILE A 118 3.33 -11.97 -23.42
C ILE A 118 1.89 -12.48 -23.49
N GLN A 119 1.72 -13.68 -24.06
CA GLN A 119 0.43 -14.35 -24.22
C GLN A 119 0.45 -15.73 -23.55
N PRO A 120 -0.67 -16.20 -22.99
CA PRO A 120 -0.71 -17.50 -22.32
C PRO A 120 -0.65 -18.63 -23.35
N THR A 121 0.41 -19.43 -23.27
CA THR A 121 0.60 -20.63 -24.10
C THR A 121 0.10 -21.88 -23.39
N GLY A 122 -0.15 -22.96 -24.15
CA GLY A 122 -0.57 -24.25 -23.58
C GLY A 122 -1.96 -24.21 -22.94
N VAL A 123 -2.82 -23.28 -23.36
CA VAL A 123 -4.20 -23.14 -22.88
C VAL A 123 -5.13 -24.05 -23.69
N PRO A 124 -5.82 -25.02 -23.07
CA PRO A 124 -6.78 -25.85 -23.79
C PRO A 124 -8.05 -25.09 -24.19
N PRO A 125 -8.76 -25.52 -25.26
CA PRO A 125 -9.97 -24.85 -25.74
C PRO A 125 -11.07 -24.70 -24.67
N HIS A 126 -11.22 -25.67 -23.77
CA HIS A 126 -12.25 -25.60 -22.73
C HIS A 126 -12.01 -24.46 -21.74
N VAL A 127 -10.76 -24.07 -21.49
CA VAL A 127 -10.42 -22.95 -20.62
C VAL A 127 -10.86 -21.63 -21.24
N THR A 128 -10.60 -21.45 -22.54
CA THR A 128 -11.07 -20.29 -23.30
C THR A 128 -12.59 -20.22 -23.31
N ILE A 129 -13.28 -21.32 -23.62
CA ILE A 129 -14.75 -21.38 -23.60
C ILE A 129 -15.30 -21.04 -22.21
N LEU A 130 -14.68 -21.56 -21.14
CA LEU A 130 -15.09 -21.24 -19.76
C LEU A 130 -14.90 -19.77 -19.41
N ALA A 131 -13.86 -19.11 -19.94
CA ALA A 131 -13.63 -17.68 -19.75
C ALA A 131 -14.76 -16.86 -20.40
N GLU A 132 -15.06 -17.13 -21.66
CA GLU A 132 -16.15 -16.47 -22.41
C GLU A 132 -17.52 -16.67 -21.74
N ILE A 133 -17.83 -17.90 -21.30
CA ILE A 133 -19.08 -18.19 -20.57
C ILE A 133 -19.14 -17.41 -19.26
N ARG A 134 -18.01 -17.28 -18.56
CA ARG A 134 -17.95 -16.53 -17.30
C ARG A 134 -18.17 -15.04 -17.54
N GLU A 135 -17.57 -14.47 -18.58
CA GLU A 135 -17.76 -13.07 -18.97
C GLU A 135 -19.21 -12.78 -19.32
N ALA A 136 -19.81 -13.56 -20.23
CA ALA A 136 -21.23 -13.43 -20.59
C ALA A 136 -22.17 -13.57 -19.38
N ARG A 137 -21.87 -14.48 -18.44
CA ARG A 137 -22.63 -14.65 -17.20
C ARG A 137 -22.53 -13.41 -16.30
N ASN A 138 -21.36 -12.78 -16.23
CA ASN A 138 -21.16 -11.57 -15.43
C ASN A 138 -21.91 -10.38 -16.03
N GLU A 139 -21.83 -10.18 -17.36
CA GLU A 139 -22.59 -9.14 -18.07
C GLU A 139 -24.10 -9.28 -17.85
N LEU A 140 -24.64 -10.50 -18.00
CA LEU A 140 -26.05 -10.79 -17.73
C LEU A 140 -26.42 -10.49 -16.28
N ARG A 141 -25.54 -10.78 -15.32
CA ARG A 141 -25.78 -10.51 -13.90
C ARG A 141 -25.88 -9.01 -13.64
N GLU A 142 -24.98 -8.22 -14.21
CA GLU A 142 -25.01 -6.75 -14.10
C GLU A 142 -26.28 -6.16 -14.73
N GLU A 143 -26.69 -6.64 -15.91
CA GLU A 143 -27.95 -6.23 -16.53
C GLU A 143 -29.16 -6.56 -15.65
N ILE A 144 -29.19 -7.74 -15.02
CA ILE A 144 -30.28 -8.13 -14.12
C ILE A 144 -30.33 -7.20 -12.90
N ILE A 145 -29.18 -6.81 -12.35
CA ILE A 145 -29.10 -5.87 -11.23
C ILE A 145 -29.64 -4.50 -11.66
N ALA A 146 -29.20 -3.98 -12.81
CA ALA A 146 -29.69 -2.72 -13.36
C ALA A 146 -31.21 -2.74 -13.60
N ARG A 147 -31.72 -3.79 -14.26
CA ARG A 147 -33.17 -3.95 -14.51
C ARG A 147 -33.98 -4.07 -13.23
N LYS A 148 -33.45 -4.71 -12.18
CA LYS A 148 -34.10 -4.76 -10.87
C LYS A 148 -34.19 -3.38 -10.22
N ALA A 149 -33.13 -2.58 -10.31
CA ALA A 149 -33.14 -1.20 -9.81
C ALA A 149 -34.16 -0.32 -10.56
N ASP A 150 -34.25 -0.47 -11.88
CA ASP A 150 -35.25 0.25 -12.68
C ASP A 150 -36.68 -0.19 -12.36
N MET A 151 -36.90 -1.50 -12.20
CA MET A 151 -38.21 -2.03 -11.82
C MET A 151 -38.64 -1.55 -10.42
N GLN A 152 -37.71 -1.41 -9.48
CA GLN A 152 -37.97 -0.84 -8.16
C GLN A 152 -38.43 0.62 -8.26
N LYS A 153 -37.74 1.46 -9.04
CA LYS A 153 -38.14 2.85 -9.30
C LYS A 153 -39.53 2.95 -9.94
N ILE A 154 -39.83 2.05 -10.88
CA ILE A 154 -41.15 2.00 -11.52
C ILE A 154 -42.22 1.65 -10.48
N SER A 155 -41.98 0.66 -9.61
CA SER A 155 -42.93 0.29 -8.55
C SER A 155 -43.20 1.48 -7.62
N GLU A 156 -42.16 2.16 -7.15
CA GLU A 156 -42.29 3.35 -6.30
C GLU A 156 -43.09 4.47 -6.98
N SER A 157 -42.84 4.69 -8.28
CA SER A 157 -43.61 5.66 -9.07
C SER A 157 -45.08 5.29 -9.23
N GLN A 158 -45.37 3.99 -9.37
CA GLN A 158 -46.74 3.47 -9.47
C GLN A 158 -47.47 3.60 -8.14
N ASP A 159 -46.81 3.29 -7.02
CA ASP A 159 -47.37 3.44 -5.68
C ASP A 159 -47.65 4.91 -5.36
N ALA A 160 -46.73 5.82 -5.74
CA ALA A 160 -46.95 7.25 -5.61
C ALA A 160 -48.13 7.74 -6.48
N LEU A 161 -48.26 7.25 -7.71
CA LEU A 161 -49.40 7.59 -8.59
C LEU A 161 -50.71 7.06 -8.01
N ARG A 162 -50.74 5.82 -7.51
CA ARG A 162 -51.92 5.25 -6.84
C ARG A 162 -52.32 6.08 -5.63
N GLY A 163 -51.36 6.48 -4.80
CA GLY A 163 -51.60 7.36 -3.65
C GLY A 163 -52.24 8.68 -4.05
N ARG A 164 -51.70 9.37 -5.07
CA ARG A 164 -52.28 10.61 -5.59
C ARG A 164 -53.69 10.42 -6.15
N LEU A 165 -53.93 9.33 -6.87
CA LEU A 165 -55.22 9.07 -7.50
C LEU A 165 -56.31 8.81 -6.46
N VAL A 166 -55.99 8.02 -5.42
CA VAL A 166 -56.90 7.76 -4.29
C VAL A 166 -57.20 9.06 -3.53
N SER A 167 -56.17 9.88 -3.25
CA SER A 167 -56.36 11.20 -2.60
C SER A 167 -57.29 12.08 -3.43
N GLY A 168 -57.00 12.26 -4.72
CA GLY A 168 -57.79 13.13 -5.59
C GLY A 168 -59.24 12.66 -5.75
N VAL A 169 -59.49 11.35 -5.81
CA VAL A 169 -60.88 10.82 -5.83
C VAL A 169 -61.58 11.08 -4.49
N SER A 170 -60.87 10.93 -3.37
CA SER A 170 -61.43 11.22 -2.04
C SER A 170 -61.81 12.70 -1.91
N GLU A 171 -60.94 13.60 -2.36
CA GLU A 171 -61.19 15.05 -2.40
C GLU A 171 -62.41 15.41 -3.24
N ILE A 172 -62.52 14.85 -4.46
CA ILE A 172 -63.68 15.10 -5.34
C ILE A 172 -64.99 14.58 -4.70
N LEU A 173 -64.95 13.41 -4.06
CA LEU A 173 -66.11 12.86 -3.37
C LEU A 173 -66.52 13.74 -2.18
N GLU A 174 -65.56 14.23 -1.40
CA GLU A 174 -65.82 15.16 -0.30
C GLU A 174 -66.44 16.47 -0.80
N GLU A 175 -65.90 17.06 -1.88
CA GLU A 175 -66.44 18.27 -2.50
C GLU A 175 -67.88 18.06 -2.99
N ARG A 176 -68.15 16.92 -3.64
CA ARG A 176 -69.49 16.57 -4.15
C ARG A 176 -70.50 16.34 -3.03
N VAL A 177 -70.09 15.74 -1.91
CA VAL A 177 -70.97 15.57 -0.76
C VAL A 177 -71.33 16.93 -0.15
N CYS A 178 -70.37 17.86 -0.04
CA CYS A 178 -70.63 19.24 0.39
C CYS A 178 -71.64 19.96 -0.52
N GLN A 179 -71.59 19.75 -1.84
CA GLN A 179 -72.54 20.34 -2.80
C GLN A 179 -73.95 19.72 -2.73
N SER A 180 -74.08 18.48 -2.27
CA SER A 180 -75.37 17.76 -2.18
C SER A 180 -76.21 18.13 -0.94
N GLY A 181 -75.66 18.94 -0.02
CA GLY A 181 -76.36 19.38 1.19
C GLY A 181 -76.45 18.32 2.31
N VAL A 182 -75.80 17.16 2.14
CA VAL A 182 -75.67 16.14 3.20
C VAL A 182 -74.36 16.39 3.96
N PRO A 183 -74.38 16.69 5.27
CA PRO A 183 -73.16 16.97 6.02
C PRO A 183 -72.33 15.71 6.26
N THR A 184 -71.07 15.69 5.80
CA THR A 184 -70.09 14.63 6.09
C THR A 184 -69.54 14.76 7.50
N CYS A 185 -69.11 13.66 8.13
CA CYS A 185 -68.47 13.66 9.46
C CYS A 185 -67.32 14.67 9.57
N ILE A 186 -66.54 14.89 8.50
CA ILE A 186 -65.44 15.88 8.46
C ILE A 186 -65.99 17.31 8.47
N SER A 187 -66.95 17.65 7.61
CA SER A 187 -67.59 18.97 7.61
C SER A 187 -68.26 19.32 8.95
N MET A 188 -68.80 18.31 9.63
CA MET A 188 -69.32 18.45 10.99
C MET A 188 -68.19 18.71 11.98
N ALA A 189 -67.09 17.96 11.91
CA ALA A 189 -65.92 18.16 12.75
C ALA A 189 -65.27 19.54 12.54
N ASP A 190 -65.14 20.02 11.30
CA ASP A 190 -64.62 21.35 10.96
C ASP A 190 -65.58 22.46 11.41
N SER A 191 -66.89 22.27 11.26
CA SER A 191 -67.87 23.21 11.78
C SER A 191 -67.84 23.28 13.31
N ILE A 192 -67.63 22.15 13.99
CA ILE A 192 -67.47 22.08 15.43
C ILE A 192 -66.13 22.74 15.85
N MET A 193 -65.02 22.44 15.17
CA MET A 193 -63.72 23.06 15.45
C MET A 193 -63.76 24.57 15.24
N LYS A 194 -64.30 25.04 14.12
CA LYS A 194 -64.46 26.48 13.84
C LYS A 194 -65.33 27.18 14.88
N ARG A 195 -66.40 26.53 15.36
CA ARG A 195 -67.25 27.07 16.45
C ARG A 195 -66.54 27.10 17.80
N LEU A 196 -65.65 26.14 18.07
CA LEU A 196 -64.80 26.13 19.27
C LEU A 196 -63.68 27.16 19.19
N GLU A 197 -63.20 27.47 17.99
CA GLU A 197 -62.19 28.50 17.68
C GLU A 197 -62.79 29.91 17.79
N ASP A 198 -63.98 30.14 17.20
CA ASP A 198 -64.76 31.38 17.32
C ASP A 198 -65.21 31.66 18.77
N ALA A 199 -65.33 30.61 19.61
CA ALA A 199 -65.63 30.71 21.03
C ALA A 199 -64.36 30.83 21.91
N GLU A 200 -63.18 30.95 21.31
CA GLU A 200 -61.84 31.04 21.95
C GLU A 200 -61.48 29.86 22.88
N VAL A 201 -62.24 28.76 22.88
CA VAL A 201 -62.05 27.61 23.78
C VAL A 201 -60.76 26.84 23.45
N LEU A 202 -60.28 26.92 22.21
CA LEU A 202 -59.06 26.24 21.76
C LEU A 202 -57.76 26.84 22.35
N GLN A 203 -57.78 28.06 22.88
CA GLN A 203 -56.62 28.66 23.57
C GLN A 203 -56.37 28.05 24.97
N LEU A 204 -57.38 27.40 25.55
CA LEU A 204 -57.29 26.72 26.86
C LEU A 204 -56.73 25.29 26.77
N LEU A 205 -56.56 24.76 25.56
CA LEU A 205 -56.09 23.39 25.31
C LEU A 205 -54.65 23.30 24.79
N ARG A 206 -53.92 24.42 24.67
CA ARG A 206 -52.48 24.37 24.38
C ARG A 206 -51.72 23.99 25.65
N PRO A 207 -51.03 22.82 25.70
CA PRO A 207 -50.07 22.57 26.75
C PRO A 207 -48.90 23.55 26.57
N SER A 208 -48.63 24.31 27.63
CA SER A 208 -47.37 24.99 27.80
C SER A 208 -46.30 23.93 27.97
N ASP A 209 -45.34 23.84 27.05
CA ASP A 209 -43.96 23.53 27.41
C ASP A 209 -42.97 23.90 26.30
N ASN A 210 -42.00 24.71 26.75
CA ASN A 210 -40.71 24.94 26.15
C ASN A 210 -39.95 23.63 26.01
N VAL A 211 -39.50 23.25 24.82
CA VAL A 211 -38.11 22.79 24.60
C VAL A 211 -37.72 23.11 23.16
N ALA A 212 -36.73 23.99 23.02
CA ALA A 212 -36.03 24.25 21.78
C ALA A 212 -35.22 23.02 21.34
N ALA A 213 -35.41 22.58 20.10
CA ALA A 213 -34.42 21.79 19.37
C ALA A 213 -33.99 22.64 18.18
N CYS A 214 -32.78 23.16 18.24
CA CYS A 214 -32.17 23.87 17.13
C CYS A 214 -31.69 22.85 16.09
N ASP A 215 -32.16 23.03 14.87
CA ASP A 215 -31.51 22.57 13.65
C ASP A 215 -30.10 23.16 13.58
N ASP A 216 -29.13 22.36 13.14
CA ASP A 216 -27.96 22.92 12.47
C ASP A 216 -27.62 22.07 11.24
N ALA A 217 -27.81 22.70 10.08
CA ALA A 217 -27.41 22.22 8.79
C ALA A 217 -26.12 22.96 8.41
N LEU A 218 -25.05 22.24 8.07
CA LEU A 218 -23.94 22.84 7.33
C LEU A 218 -23.37 21.88 6.29
N ASN A 219 -23.83 22.07 5.05
CA ASN A 219 -23.05 21.82 3.86
C ASN A 219 -22.06 22.98 3.68
N THR A 220 -20.78 22.72 3.45
CA THR A 220 -19.93 23.63 2.69
C THR A 220 -18.88 22.83 1.91
N ALA A 221 -18.72 23.29 0.67
CA ALA A 221 -18.03 22.69 -0.44
C ALA A 221 -16.52 22.49 -0.22
N THR A 222 -16.03 21.41 -0.79
CA THR A 222 -14.64 21.10 -1.05
C THR A 222 -14.16 21.96 -2.22
N GLU A 223 -13.38 23.01 -1.94
CA GLU A 223 -12.58 23.68 -2.97
C GLU A 223 -11.29 22.90 -3.19
N ALA A 224 -11.10 22.48 -4.44
CA ALA A 224 -9.86 21.98 -4.96
C ALA A 224 -8.84 23.12 -5.01
N LEU A 225 -7.82 23.05 -4.14
CA LEU A 225 -6.55 23.72 -4.37
C LEU A 225 -5.46 22.66 -4.58
N GLU A 226 -4.72 22.85 -5.66
CA GLU A 226 -3.56 22.08 -6.07
C GLU A 226 -2.54 21.93 -4.92
N PRO A 227 -1.90 20.75 -4.73
CA PRO A 227 -0.99 20.55 -3.61
C PRO A 227 0.31 21.35 -3.79
N PRO A 228 0.67 22.23 -2.84
CA PRO A 228 2.01 22.78 -2.71
C PRO A 228 2.95 21.67 -2.19
N LEU A 229 4.17 21.61 -2.72
CA LEU A 229 5.24 20.68 -2.36
C LEU A 229 5.32 20.44 -0.83
N GLU A 230 4.96 19.22 -0.41
CA GLU A 230 4.74 18.86 1.00
C GLU A 230 5.98 19.07 1.89
N GLU A 231 5.85 19.89 2.93
CA GLU A 231 6.60 19.67 4.17
C GLU A 231 6.06 18.40 4.82
N THR A 232 6.76 17.27 4.65
CA THR A 232 6.37 15.99 5.28
C THR A 232 6.27 16.17 6.79
N SER A 233 5.04 16.30 7.30
CA SER A 233 4.75 16.39 8.74
C SER A 233 4.73 14.99 9.33
N TYR A 234 5.64 14.71 10.27
CA TYR A 234 5.74 13.41 10.93
C TYR A 234 4.93 13.40 12.23
N PRO A 235 4.27 12.28 12.57
CA PRO A 235 3.54 12.17 13.84
C PRO A 235 4.49 12.32 15.04
N VAL A 236 4.04 13.05 16.06
CA VAL A 236 4.74 13.19 17.33
C VAL A 236 4.16 12.19 18.32
N TYR A 237 5.02 11.37 18.91
CA TYR A 237 4.67 10.35 19.89
C TYR A 237 4.91 10.86 21.31
N HIS A 238 4.11 10.37 22.27
CA HIS A 238 4.21 10.75 23.67
C HIS A 238 4.37 9.48 24.50
N TRP A 239 5.56 9.30 25.06
CA TRP A 239 5.89 8.16 25.93
C TRP A 239 7.05 8.54 26.85
N GLY A 240 7.25 7.82 27.96
CA GLY A 240 8.32 8.11 28.91
C GLY A 240 8.30 9.52 29.54
N GLY A 241 7.15 10.22 29.47
CA GLY A 241 6.99 11.60 29.95
C GLY A 241 7.56 12.68 29.02
N GLY A 242 7.91 12.35 27.78
CA GLY A 242 8.45 13.29 26.78
C GLY A 242 7.77 13.20 25.41
N MET A 243 8.07 14.17 24.56
CA MET A 243 7.71 14.15 23.14
C MET A 243 8.82 13.51 22.33
N HIS A 244 8.47 12.58 21.44
CA HIS A 244 9.39 11.80 20.63
C HIS A 244 8.95 11.79 19.16
N LEU A 245 9.90 11.78 18.23
CA LEU A 245 9.62 11.63 16.78
C LEU A 245 9.43 10.17 16.36
N PHE A 246 9.69 9.24 17.27
CA PHE A 246 9.61 7.80 17.03
C PHE A 246 8.75 7.11 18.10
N PRO A 247 8.06 6.01 17.76
CA PRO A 247 7.31 5.17 18.70
C PRO A 247 8.18 4.57 19.82
N GLU A 248 7.59 4.20 20.96
CA GLU A 248 8.29 3.60 22.11
C GLU A 248 8.92 2.23 21.81
N ASP A 249 8.27 1.46 20.93
CA ASP A 249 8.64 0.13 20.47
C ASP A 249 9.59 0.14 19.28
N MET A 250 10.11 1.32 18.89
CA MET A 250 11.00 1.48 17.74
C MET A 250 12.26 0.61 17.88
N ALA A 251 12.51 -0.18 16.84
CA ALA A 251 13.74 -0.95 16.67
C ALA A 251 14.56 -0.40 15.50
N LEU A 252 15.88 -0.34 15.70
CA LEU A 252 16.82 0.02 14.63
C LEU A 252 16.73 -0.99 13.47
N PRO A 253 16.93 -0.52 12.23
CA PRO A 253 16.74 -1.35 11.05
C PRO A 253 17.77 -2.47 11.08
N SER A 254 17.35 -3.70 10.80
CA SER A 254 18.26 -4.83 10.58
C SER A 254 18.55 -4.94 9.08
N GLY A 255 19.79 -5.24 8.70
CA GLY A 255 20.15 -5.29 7.29
C GLY A 255 21.60 -4.93 6.98
N SER A 256 21.88 -4.76 5.69
CA SER A 256 23.18 -4.33 5.20
C SER A 256 23.48 -2.86 5.57
N ALA A 257 24.74 -2.45 5.43
CA ALA A 257 25.12 -1.04 5.61
C ALA A 257 24.40 -0.10 4.63
N GLU A 258 24.11 -0.59 3.42
CA GLU A 258 23.37 0.14 2.38
C GLU A 258 21.92 0.40 2.80
N GLN A 259 21.21 -0.63 3.24
CA GLN A 259 19.83 -0.51 3.70
C GLN A 259 19.74 0.47 4.89
N ALA A 260 20.67 0.34 5.83
CA ALA A 260 20.75 1.24 6.98
C ALA A 260 21.06 2.69 6.58
N TRP A 261 21.84 2.93 5.51
CA TRP A 261 22.08 4.26 4.95
C TRP A 261 20.82 4.85 4.29
N VAL A 262 20.07 4.04 3.54
CA VAL A 262 18.80 4.48 2.95
C VAL A 262 17.82 4.91 4.04
N TYR A 263 17.66 4.14 5.12
CA TYR A 263 16.85 4.55 6.28
C TYR A 263 17.39 5.80 6.98
N TRP A 264 18.72 5.98 7.03
CA TRP A 264 19.37 7.15 7.61
C TRP A 264 19.00 8.44 6.89
N CYS A 265 18.98 8.40 5.56
CA CYS A 265 18.66 9.55 4.70
C CYS A 265 17.15 9.77 4.49
N CYS A 266 16.39 8.71 4.25
CA CYS A 266 15.01 8.79 3.76
C CYS A 266 13.95 8.37 4.79
N GLY A 267 14.34 7.68 5.86
CA GLY A 267 13.38 7.18 6.86
C GLY A 267 12.57 5.99 6.35
N ASN A 268 11.38 5.79 6.92
CA ASN A 268 10.44 4.74 6.50
C ASN A 268 9.08 5.38 6.21
N THR A 269 8.87 5.78 4.97
CA THR A 269 7.62 6.43 4.53
C THR A 269 6.40 5.53 4.69
N ALA A 270 6.55 4.20 4.51
CA ALA A 270 5.46 3.24 4.70
C ALA A 270 4.96 3.15 6.15
N LYS A 271 5.82 3.49 7.14
CA LYS A 271 5.45 3.60 8.55
C LYS A 271 5.38 5.06 9.03
N THR A 272 5.38 6.02 8.10
CA THR A 272 5.42 7.47 8.39
C THR A 272 6.53 7.85 9.39
N LEU A 273 7.70 7.21 9.29
CA LEU A 273 8.84 7.48 10.17
C LEU A 273 9.85 8.42 9.49
N PRO A 274 10.36 9.42 10.21
CA PRO A 274 11.34 10.36 9.66
C PRO A 274 12.70 9.69 9.41
N PRO A 275 13.59 10.37 8.65
CA PRO A 275 14.97 9.95 8.47
C PRO A 275 15.71 9.65 9.78
N TYR A 276 16.43 8.51 9.83
CA TYR A 276 17.01 8.03 11.09
C TYR A 276 18.20 8.87 11.58
N HIS A 277 18.72 9.81 10.79
CA HIS A 277 19.69 10.80 11.28
C HIS A 277 19.12 11.69 12.40
N GLN A 278 17.80 11.87 12.43
CA GLN A 278 17.07 12.64 13.46
C GLN A 278 16.89 11.86 14.76
N LEU A 279 17.18 10.56 14.77
CA LEU A 279 16.93 9.68 15.90
C LEU A 279 17.87 9.99 17.08
N CYS A 280 17.30 10.27 18.25
CA CYS A 280 18.02 10.59 19.47
C CYS A 280 18.07 9.40 20.46
N PRO A 281 19.08 9.33 21.35
CA PRO A 281 19.13 8.26 22.36
C PRO A 281 17.91 8.24 23.30
N SER A 282 17.25 9.38 23.48
CA SER A 282 15.99 9.52 24.21
C SER A 282 14.84 8.78 23.53
N ASP A 283 14.86 8.67 22.20
CA ASP A 283 13.81 8.02 21.39
C ASP A 283 13.91 6.49 21.40
N LEU A 284 14.81 5.92 22.21
CA LEU A 284 14.96 4.48 22.38
C LEU A 284 14.78 4.13 23.86
N SER A 285 13.74 3.37 24.15
CA SER A 285 13.43 2.87 25.50
C SER A 285 14.54 1.95 26.05
N ASN A 286 15.18 1.16 25.19
CA ASN A 286 16.16 0.13 25.59
C ASN A 286 17.64 0.61 25.53
N ARG A 287 18.39 0.40 26.63
CA ARG A 287 19.85 0.68 26.71
C ARG A 287 20.68 -0.01 25.61
N ASN A 288 20.33 -1.23 25.23
CA ASN A 288 21.02 -1.95 24.16
C ASN A 288 20.80 -1.30 22.79
N GLN A 289 19.58 -0.82 22.52
CA GLN A 289 19.26 -0.07 21.31
C GLN A 289 20.01 1.27 21.29
N ARG A 290 20.12 1.97 22.42
CA ARG A 290 20.95 3.20 22.53
C ARG A 290 22.41 2.94 22.19
N LYS A 291 22.99 1.82 22.64
CA LYS A 291 24.36 1.43 22.26
C LYS A 291 24.49 1.16 20.77
N ARG A 292 23.52 0.44 20.18
CA ARG A 292 23.46 0.16 18.73
C ARG A 292 23.29 1.44 17.92
N LEU A 293 22.51 2.41 18.39
CA LEU A 293 22.39 3.72 17.74
C LEU A 293 23.75 4.41 17.67
N CYS A 294 24.54 4.38 18.75
CA CYS A 294 25.88 4.94 18.71
C CYS A 294 26.76 4.26 17.65
N GLU A 295 26.64 2.94 17.46
CA GLU A 295 27.34 2.19 16.40
C GLU A 295 26.86 2.60 15.00
N LEU A 296 25.55 2.76 14.82
CA LEU A 296 24.93 3.24 13.60
C LEU A 296 25.43 4.64 13.25
N LYS A 297 25.34 5.61 14.17
CA LYS A 297 25.83 6.97 13.99
C LYS A 297 27.31 7.01 13.64
N PHE A 298 28.12 6.13 14.21
CA PHE A 298 29.55 6.05 13.87
C PHE A 298 29.76 5.62 12.42
N LEU A 299 29.01 4.62 11.95
CA LEU A 299 29.11 4.14 10.58
C LEU A 299 28.59 5.19 9.59
N MET A 300 27.43 5.77 9.85
CA MET A 300 26.80 6.74 8.93
C MET A 300 27.58 8.04 8.83
N LYS A 301 28.16 8.54 9.93
CA LYS A 301 29.05 9.73 9.88
C LYS A 301 30.26 9.54 8.98
N LYS A 302 30.81 8.32 8.88
CA LYS A 302 31.91 8.05 7.95
C LYS A 302 31.48 8.22 6.49
N ILE A 303 30.27 7.77 6.17
CA ILE A 303 29.68 7.90 4.83
C ILE A 303 29.33 9.38 4.56
N GLU A 304 28.71 10.09 5.51
CA GLU A 304 28.41 11.53 5.40
C GLU A 304 29.67 12.36 5.13
N LEU A 305 30.77 12.10 5.84
CA LEU A 305 32.04 12.80 5.63
C LEU A 305 32.60 12.55 4.22
N ARG A 306 32.46 11.33 3.71
CA ARG A 306 32.88 10.99 2.34
C ARG A 306 32.00 11.66 1.30
N ALA A 307 30.68 11.61 1.50
CA ALA A 307 29.71 12.27 0.63
C ALA A 307 29.97 13.78 0.55
N HIS A 308 30.20 14.43 1.70
CA HIS A 308 30.57 15.84 1.75
C HIS A 308 31.90 16.13 1.04
N ALA A 309 32.91 15.27 1.18
CA ALA A 309 34.18 15.40 0.45
C ALA A 309 34.02 15.25 -1.08
N LEU A 310 32.99 14.55 -1.53
CA LEU A 310 32.64 14.38 -2.95
C LEU A 310 31.60 15.42 -3.43
N GLY A 311 31.13 16.32 -2.57
CA GLY A 311 30.10 17.30 -2.90
C GLY A 311 28.70 16.72 -3.11
N LEU A 312 28.43 15.52 -2.57
CA LEU A 312 27.14 14.84 -2.68
C LEU A 312 26.18 15.33 -1.59
N SER A 313 24.90 15.53 -1.95
CA SER A 313 23.85 15.81 -0.97
C SER A 313 23.49 14.56 -0.17
N THR A 314 23.28 14.69 1.14
CA THR A 314 22.85 13.60 2.03
C THR A 314 21.52 13.89 2.73
N THR A 315 20.98 15.09 2.55
CA THR A 315 19.75 15.60 3.19
C THR A 315 18.67 15.80 2.14
N LYS A 316 17.43 15.39 2.48
CA LYS A 316 16.26 15.43 1.58
C LYS A 316 16.50 14.71 0.23
N VAL A 317 17.27 13.63 0.25
CA VAL A 317 17.53 12.80 -0.92
C VAL A 317 16.45 11.74 -1.09
N SER A 318 16.18 11.38 -2.34
CA SER A 318 15.32 10.24 -2.66
C SER A 318 15.98 8.90 -2.32
N PHE A 319 15.20 7.81 -2.27
CA PHE A 319 15.72 6.46 -1.99
C PHE A 319 16.83 6.04 -2.97
N ASN A 320 16.73 6.39 -4.25
CA ASN A 320 17.74 6.02 -5.25
C ASN A 320 18.98 6.89 -5.13
N GLU A 321 18.81 8.19 -4.93
CA GLU A 321 19.94 9.09 -4.67
C GLU A 321 20.72 8.64 -3.43
N ALA A 322 20.03 8.19 -2.37
CA ALA A 322 20.68 7.63 -1.20
C ALA A 322 21.51 6.37 -1.54
N ILE A 323 21.01 5.48 -2.40
CA ILE A 323 21.76 4.32 -2.90
C ILE A 323 22.97 4.77 -3.73
N ASP A 324 22.79 5.70 -4.64
CA ASP A 324 23.87 6.19 -5.51
C ASP A 324 24.99 6.84 -4.69
N VAL A 325 24.63 7.63 -3.67
CA VAL A 325 25.57 8.20 -2.70
C VAL A 325 26.31 7.08 -1.95
N PHE A 326 25.58 6.04 -1.51
CA PHE A 326 26.20 4.91 -0.83
C PHE A 326 27.20 4.18 -1.72
N GLN A 327 26.84 3.88 -2.97
CA GLN A 327 27.71 3.17 -3.90
C GLN A 327 29.00 3.94 -4.18
N GLN A 328 28.94 5.27 -4.22
CA GLN A 328 30.11 6.14 -4.37
C GLN A 328 30.98 6.22 -3.11
N CYS A 329 30.40 6.00 -1.92
CA CYS A 329 31.07 6.15 -0.62
C CYS A 329 31.41 4.82 0.07
N LYS A 330 31.08 3.66 -0.54
CA LYS A 330 31.22 2.34 0.08
C LYS A 330 32.67 1.96 0.41
N ASP A 331 33.65 2.58 -0.25
CA ASP A 331 35.08 2.41 0.00
C ASP A 331 35.48 2.76 1.44
N VAL A 332 34.78 3.71 2.08
CA VAL A 332 35.12 4.17 3.44
C VAL A 332 34.71 3.18 4.53
N ILE A 333 33.81 2.26 4.20
CA ILE A 333 33.33 1.19 5.09
C ILE A 333 33.81 -0.19 4.66
N ASP A 334 34.69 -0.25 3.64
CA ASP A 334 35.18 -1.50 3.11
C ASP A 334 35.99 -2.27 4.17
N LEU A 335 35.73 -3.56 4.24
CA LEU A 335 36.37 -4.46 5.19
C LEU A 335 37.38 -5.37 4.47
N PRO A 336 38.43 -5.84 5.17
CA PRO A 336 39.35 -6.82 4.62
C PRO A 336 38.63 -8.04 4.05
N PRO A 337 39.13 -8.63 2.94
CA PRO A 337 38.48 -9.76 2.27
C PRO A 337 38.46 -11.03 3.12
N GLU A 338 39.33 -11.12 4.13
CA GLU A 338 39.40 -12.26 5.03
C GLU A 338 39.19 -11.85 6.49
N THR A 339 38.67 -12.81 7.26
CA THR A 339 38.63 -12.71 8.72
C THR A 339 40.01 -12.95 9.33
N THR A 340 40.16 -12.70 10.62
CA THR A 340 41.38 -13.03 11.38
C THR A 340 41.73 -14.52 11.36
N ASN A 341 40.77 -15.38 10.97
CA ASN A 341 40.93 -16.83 10.86
C ASN A 341 40.99 -17.28 9.39
N SER A 342 41.42 -16.40 8.48
CA SER A 342 41.60 -16.64 7.03
C SER A 342 40.34 -17.13 6.28
N ARG A 343 39.15 -16.92 6.83
CA ARG A 343 37.88 -17.19 6.12
C ARG A 343 37.50 -16.03 5.21
N LYS A 344 37.10 -16.33 3.96
CA LYS A 344 36.56 -15.34 3.00
C LYS A 344 35.32 -14.63 3.55
N ARG A 345 35.26 -13.32 3.39
CA ARG A 345 34.16 -12.45 3.84
C ARG A 345 33.29 -12.02 2.66
N ARG A 346 31.97 -12.26 2.76
CA ARG A 346 30.98 -11.72 1.82
C ARG A 346 30.66 -10.26 2.17
N ARG A 347 31.54 -9.33 1.76
CA ARG A 347 31.56 -7.92 2.19
C ARG A 347 30.23 -7.19 1.97
N GLY A 348 29.56 -7.38 0.83
CA GLY A 348 28.27 -6.75 0.52
C GLY A 348 27.05 -7.33 1.27
N GLN A 349 27.21 -8.47 1.95
CA GLN A 349 26.12 -9.13 2.70
C GLN A 349 26.29 -9.00 4.22
N LEU A 350 27.28 -8.22 4.68
CA LEU A 350 27.47 -8.04 6.12
C LEU A 350 26.39 -7.14 6.70
N VAL A 351 25.84 -7.58 7.85
CA VAL A 351 24.96 -6.74 8.66
C VAL A 351 25.75 -5.52 9.16
N TRP A 352 25.13 -4.34 9.09
CA TRP A 352 25.80 -3.07 9.43
C TRP A 352 26.39 -3.07 10.86
N VAL A 353 25.76 -3.76 11.81
CA VAL A 353 26.24 -3.90 13.20
C VAL A 353 27.62 -4.56 13.25
N SER A 354 27.80 -5.63 12.46
CA SER A 354 29.08 -6.31 12.36
C SER A 354 30.14 -5.42 11.71
N ALA A 355 29.77 -4.70 10.65
CA ALA A 355 30.68 -3.74 10.01
C ALA A 355 31.11 -2.62 10.96
N ALA A 356 30.17 -2.00 11.67
CA ALA A 356 30.43 -0.95 12.65
C ALA A 356 31.34 -1.44 13.79
N THR A 357 31.11 -2.65 14.29
CA THR A 357 31.93 -3.25 15.35
C THR A 357 33.37 -3.45 14.91
N ILE A 358 33.59 -3.97 13.69
CA ILE A 358 34.93 -4.20 13.14
C ILE A 358 35.67 -2.87 12.92
N LEU A 359 35.01 -1.91 12.28
CA LEU A 359 35.59 -0.59 11.99
C LEU A 359 35.92 0.17 13.28
N ARG A 360 35.11 0.06 14.33
CA ARG A 360 35.41 0.64 15.65
C ARG A 360 36.64 0.02 16.30
N LYS A 361 36.79 -1.30 16.22
CA LYS A 361 37.98 -1.99 16.72
C LYS A 361 39.23 -1.51 15.98
N GLN A 362 39.17 -1.44 14.65
CA GLN A 362 40.28 -0.93 13.82
C GLN A 362 40.62 0.52 14.17
N ALA A 363 39.62 1.40 14.32
CA ALA A 363 39.84 2.78 14.72
C ALA A 363 40.46 2.92 16.12
N LYS A 364 40.08 2.05 17.07
CA LYS A 364 40.67 2.01 18.40
C LYS A 364 42.13 1.56 18.37
N VAL A 365 42.45 0.55 17.56
CA VAL A 365 43.84 0.08 17.36
C VAL A 365 44.67 1.17 16.70
N ALA A 366 44.19 1.80 15.63
CA ALA A 366 44.89 2.90 14.95
C ALA A 366 45.16 4.09 15.88
N ARG A 367 44.26 4.40 16.81
CA ARG A 367 44.48 5.45 17.83
C ARG A 367 45.44 5.03 18.94
N ALA A 368 45.59 3.74 19.19
CA ALA A 368 46.46 3.20 20.24
C ALA A 368 47.90 2.96 19.76
N THR A 369 48.15 2.93 18.45
CA THR A 369 49.49 2.86 17.86
C THR A 369 50.04 4.28 17.67
N PRO A 370 50.97 4.77 18.50
CA PRO A 370 51.57 6.09 18.30
C PRO A 370 52.38 6.10 17.00
N ALA A 371 52.30 7.21 16.26
CA ALA A 371 53.10 7.47 15.07
C ALA A 371 54.58 7.65 15.45
N ASN A 372 55.29 6.54 15.67
CA ASN A 372 56.75 6.52 15.79
C ASN A 372 57.34 5.71 14.65
N ALA A 373 57.50 6.36 13.50
CA ALA A 373 58.45 5.97 12.46
C ALA A 373 58.71 7.14 11.51
N SER A 374 59.19 8.26 12.04
CA SER A 374 59.94 9.24 11.26
C SER A 374 61.00 9.89 12.14
N THR A 375 62.17 9.28 12.20
CA THR A 375 63.49 9.93 12.26
C THR A 375 64.53 8.85 12.48
N ASN A 376 65.25 8.51 11.41
CA ASN A 376 66.62 8.05 11.53
C ASN A 376 67.39 8.57 10.31
N PRO A 377 67.97 9.77 10.39
CA PRO A 377 69.23 10.05 9.71
C PRO A 377 70.35 9.70 10.70
N TYR A 378 71.15 8.69 10.38
CA TYR A 378 72.62 8.68 10.46
C TYR A 378 73.11 7.31 10.00
#